data_AF-A0AA96G2F4-F1
#
_entry.id   AF-A0AA96G2F4-F1
#
_cell.length_a   1.000
_cell.length_b   1.000
_cell.length_c   1.000
_cell.angle_alpha   90.00
_cell.angle_beta   90.00
_cell.angle_gamma   90.00
#
_symmetry.space_group_name_H-M   'P 1'
#
loop_
_entity.id
_entity.type
_entity.pdbx_description
1 polymer ?
#
loop_
_entity_poly.entity_id
_entity_poly.type
_entity_poly.pdbx_seq_one_letter_code
_entity_poly.pdbx_strand_id
1 'polypeptide(L)'
;MTQPSIRPNVIDLLCNADFSQYRSTNILLHQDGRPFTTEERALADSATHEELDACMTRHNREVVHARMTDDATQALIALLLRYFAKLPAGSVVGDAVDAMSGHDRAEFDRLYGIVGDSDWLFIPSKD
;
A
#
# COMPACT_ATOMS: atom_id res chain seq x y z
N MET A 1 33.43 -10.80 13.35
CA MET A 1 32.40 -11.41 12.48
C MET A 1 31.96 -10.33 11.51
N THR A 2 32.13 -10.58 10.22
CA THR A 2 31.73 -9.64 9.16
C THR A 2 30.22 -9.71 9.04
N GLN A 3 29.53 -8.63 9.34
CA GLN A 3 28.09 -8.51 9.10
C GLN A 3 27.84 -8.77 7.61
N PRO A 4 26.97 -9.70 7.23
CA PRO A 4 26.72 -9.94 5.81
C PRO A 4 26.12 -8.67 5.23
N SER A 5 26.77 -8.18 4.17
CA SER A 5 26.28 -7.02 3.45
C SER A 5 25.00 -7.44 2.74
N ILE A 6 23.84 -6.97 3.22
CA ILE A 6 22.57 -7.11 2.53
C ILE A 6 22.73 -6.50 1.14
N ARG A 7 22.53 -7.30 0.09
CA ARG A 7 22.68 -6.87 -1.30
C ARG A 7 21.37 -6.26 -1.79
N PRO A 8 21.32 -4.94 -2.12
CA PRO A 8 20.07 -4.29 -2.49
C PRO A 8 19.39 -4.90 -3.73
N ASN A 9 20.18 -5.33 -4.72
CA ASN A 9 19.66 -5.99 -5.93
C ASN A 9 19.01 -7.34 -5.66
N VAL A 10 19.42 -8.06 -4.60
CA VAL A 10 18.75 -9.29 -4.18
C VAL A 10 17.42 -8.96 -3.51
N ILE A 11 17.40 -7.95 -2.63
CA ILE A 11 16.18 -7.49 -1.98
C ILE A 11 15.14 -7.03 -3.01
N ASP A 12 15.53 -6.20 -3.97
CA ASP A 12 14.60 -5.73 -5.00
C ASP A 12 14.07 -6.86 -5.87
N LEU A 13 14.92 -7.85 -6.22
CA LEU A 13 14.48 -9.02 -6.96
C LEU A 13 13.48 -9.86 -6.16
N LEU A 14 13.75 -10.11 -4.88
CA LEU A 14 12.86 -10.87 -4.01
C LEU A 14 11.55 -10.13 -3.74
N CYS A 15 11.56 -8.82 -3.56
CA CYS A 15 10.34 -8.03 -3.36
C CYS A 15 9.45 -8.01 -4.61
N ASN A 16 10.05 -8.10 -5.80
CA ASN A 16 9.32 -8.17 -7.08
C ASN A 16 8.92 -9.60 -7.47
N ALA A 17 9.24 -10.62 -6.67
CA ALA A 17 8.88 -12.00 -6.95
C ALA A 17 7.43 -12.31 -6.53
N ASP A 18 6.71 -13.04 -7.38
CA ASP A 18 5.43 -13.66 -7.05
C ASP A 18 5.65 -15.05 -6.43
N PHE A 19 5.67 -15.09 -5.10
CA PHE A 19 5.79 -16.34 -4.34
C PHE A 19 4.47 -17.12 -4.25
N SER A 20 3.33 -16.53 -4.62
CA SER A 20 2.02 -17.18 -4.46
C SER A 20 1.87 -18.40 -5.38
N GLN A 21 2.42 -18.31 -6.59
CA GLN A 21 2.41 -19.38 -7.58
C GLN A 21 3.62 -20.31 -7.48
N TYR A 22 4.69 -19.88 -6.83
CA TYR A 22 5.92 -20.66 -6.75
C TYR A 22 5.70 -22.04 -6.13
N ARG A 23 4.86 -22.16 -5.09
CA ARG A 23 4.61 -23.44 -4.42
C ARG A 23 3.92 -24.46 -5.34
N SER A 24 3.10 -24.01 -6.30
CA SER A 24 2.34 -24.89 -7.20
C SER A 24 3.04 -25.15 -8.54
N THR A 25 3.75 -24.15 -9.07
CA THR A 25 4.39 -24.24 -10.40
C THR A 25 5.88 -24.54 -10.34
N ASN A 26 6.52 -24.33 -9.17
CA ASN A 26 7.98 -24.33 -8.99
C ASN A 26 8.72 -23.35 -9.93
N ILE A 27 8.00 -22.34 -10.43
CA ILE A 27 8.53 -21.28 -11.30
C ILE A 27 8.47 -19.98 -10.50
N LEU A 28 9.61 -19.30 -10.40
CA LEU A 28 9.65 -17.93 -9.86
C LEU A 28 9.26 -16.98 -10.99
N LEU A 29 8.20 -16.22 -10.74
CA LEU A 29 7.71 -15.18 -11.61
C LEU A 29 7.97 -13.82 -10.97
N HIS A 30 8.15 -12.81 -11.78
CA HIS A 30 7.97 -11.41 -11.37
C HIS A 30 6.49 -11.14 -11.10
N GLN A 31 6.17 -10.09 -10.34
CA GLN A 31 4.80 -9.66 -10.08
C GLN A 31 4.01 -9.31 -11.36
N ASP A 32 4.69 -8.99 -12.46
CA ASP A 32 4.09 -8.77 -13.78
C ASP A 32 3.82 -10.06 -14.57
N GLY A 33 4.10 -11.22 -13.99
CA GLY A 33 3.88 -12.55 -14.56
C GLY A 33 5.01 -13.06 -15.46
N ARG A 34 6.08 -12.29 -15.69
CA ARG A 34 7.24 -12.77 -16.45
C ARG A 34 8.07 -13.77 -15.63
N PRO A 35 8.55 -14.88 -16.22
CA PRO A 35 9.42 -15.79 -15.50
C PRO A 35 10.79 -15.17 -15.25
N PHE A 36 11.41 -15.56 -14.13
CA PHE A 36 12.78 -15.19 -13.83
C PHE A 36 13.73 -15.75 -14.89
N THR A 37 14.71 -14.94 -15.28
CA THR A 37 15.87 -15.38 -16.05
C THR A 37 16.76 -16.32 -15.22
N THR A 38 17.68 -17.01 -15.88
CA THR A 38 18.65 -17.89 -15.18
C THR A 38 19.50 -17.11 -14.17
N GLU A 39 19.90 -15.88 -14.51
CA GLU A 39 20.69 -15.02 -13.63
C GLU A 39 19.89 -14.55 -12.41
N GLU A 40 18.64 -14.14 -12.63
CA GLU A 40 17.73 -13.77 -11.53
C GLU A 40 17.46 -14.96 -10.60
N ARG A 41 17.22 -16.15 -11.16
CA ARG A 41 17.03 -17.35 -10.34
C ARG A 41 18.26 -17.69 -9.52
N ALA A 42 19.45 -17.66 -10.12
CA ALA A 42 20.70 -17.89 -9.40
C ALA A 42 20.93 -16.84 -8.30
N LEU A 43 20.54 -15.59 -8.56
CA LEU A 43 20.63 -14.51 -7.59
C LEU A 43 19.67 -14.72 -6.41
N ALA A 44 18.41 -15.09 -6.68
CA ALA A 44 17.41 -15.42 -5.66
C ALA A 44 17.81 -16.66 -4.84
N ASP A 45 18.34 -17.71 -5.48
CA ASP A 45 18.84 -18.91 -4.80
C ASP A 45 20.07 -18.62 -3.92
N SER A 46 20.83 -17.57 -4.24
CA SER A 46 21.97 -17.12 -3.44
C SER A 46 21.60 -16.24 -2.24
N ALA A 47 20.30 -15.94 -2.05
CA ALA A 47 19.84 -15.03 -1.00
C ALA A 47 20.17 -15.58 0.40
N THR A 48 20.69 -14.73 1.26
CA THR A 48 20.94 -15.08 2.66
C THR A 48 19.66 -15.04 3.48
N HIS A 49 19.66 -15.68 4.65
CA HIS A 49 18.53 -15.62 5.56
C HIS A 49 18.21 -14.18 6.01
N GLU A 50 19.23 -13.34 6.21
CA GLU A 50 19.07 -11.93 6.55
C GLU A 50 18.46 -11.11 5.40
N GLU A 51 18.80 -11.44 4.14
CA GLU A 51 18.18 -10.83 2.97
C GLU A 51 16.70 -11.23 2.83
N LEU A 52 16.38 -12.50 3.10
CA LEU A 52 14.99 -12.99 3.12
C LEU A 52 14.16 -12.31 4.23
N ASP A 53 14.72 -12.15 5.43
CA ASP A 53 14.05 -11.46 6.55
C ASP A 53 13.80 -9.98 6.22
N ALA A 54 14.80 -9.29 5.65
CA ALA A 54 14.65 -7.90 5.22
C ALA A 54 13.54 -7.74 4.16
N CYS A 55 13.47 -8.67 3.21
CA CYS A 55 12.40 -8.72 2.20
C CYS A 55 11.02 -8.94 2.84
N MET A 56 10.88 -9.90 3.76
CA MET A 56 9.63 -10.16 4.47
C MET A 56 9.18 -8.96 5.33
N THR A 57 10.12 -8.32 6.02
CA THR A 57 9.87 -7.11 6.80
C THR A 57 9.35 -5.97 5.92
N ARG A 58 9.95 -5.77 4.73
CA ARG A 58 9.48 -4.77 3.76
C ARG A 58 8.08 -5.13 3.25
N HIS A 59 7.85 -6.36 2.81
CA HIS A 59 6.55 -6.79 2.32
C HIS A 59 5.45 -6.63 3.38
N ASN A 60 5.72 -7.01 4.64
CA ASN A 60 4.77 -6.83 5.73
C ASN A 60 4.45 -5.36 5.98
N ARG A 61 5.44 -4.46 5.88
CA ARG A 61 5.20 -3.01 5.98
C ARG A 61 4.32 -2.51 4.85
N GLU A 62 4.56 -2.94 3.62
CA GLU A 62 3.75 -2.57 2.45
C GLU A 62 2.31 -3.09 2.58
N VAL A 63 2.11 -4.35 3.01
CA VAL A 63 0.77 -4.92 3.25
C VAL A 63 0.04 -4.20 4.38
N VAL A 64 0.74 -3.89 5.48
CA VAL A 64 0.15 -3.13 6.59
C VAL A 64 -0.21 -1.73 6.15
N HIS A 65 0.66 -1.05 5.38
CA HIS A 65 0.39 0.26 4.83
C HIS A 65 -0.83 0.26 3.89
N ALA A 66 -0.91 -0.72 2.98
CA ALA A 66 -2.04 -0.90 2.08
C ALA A 66 -3.35 -1.11 2.86
N ARG A 67 -3.34 -1.96 3.89
CA ARG A 67 -4.51 -2.17 4.75
C ARG A 67 -4.92 -0.92 5.52
N MET A 68 -3.95 -0.20 6.09
CA MET A 68 -4.22 1.07 6.78
C MET A 68 -4.85 2.09 5.83
N THR A 69 -4.41 2.13 4.58
CA THR A 69 -4.97 3.00 3.53
C THR A 69 -6.39 2.59 3.16
N ASP A 70 -6.65 1.29 2.97
CA ASP A 70 -7.99 0.76 2.68
C ASP A 70 -8.97 1.05 3.82
N ASP A 71 -8.58 0.76 5.06
CA ASP A 71 -9.39 1.01 6.24
C ASP A 71 -9.69 2.51 6.39
N ALA A 72 -8.67 3.37 6.18
CA ALA A 72 -8.85 4.82 6.21
C ALA A 72 -9.78 5.32 5.10
N THR A 73 -9.67 4.73 3.90
CA THR A 73 -10.54 5.06 2.76
C THR A 73 -12.00 4.70 3.06
N GLN A 74 -12.25 3.50 3.60
CA GLN A 74 -13.60 3.08 3.99
C GLN A 74 -14.17 3.97 5.09
N ALA A 75 -13.38 4.31 6.10
CA ALA A 75 -13.79 5.21 7.17
C ALA A 75 -14.10 6.62 6.66
N LEU A 76 -13.29 7.15 5.73
CA LEU A 76 -13.49 8.46 5.10
C LEU A 76 -14.79 8.49 4.30
N ILE A 77 -15.06 7.47 3.48
CA ILE A 77 -16.31 7.32 2.72
C ILE A 77 -17.50 7.27 3.68
N ALA A 78 -17.44 6.44 4.72
CA ALA A 78 -18.53 6.30 5.70
C ALA A 78 -18.79 7.62 6.45
N LEU A 79 -17.74 8.38 6.78
CA LEU A 79 -17.86 9.71 7.38
C LEU A 79 -18.57 10.67 6.43
N LEU A 80 -18.13 10.78 5.18
CA LEU A 80 -18.75 11.67 4.20
C LEU A 80 -20.22 11.31 3.93
N LEU A 81 -20.54 10.02 3.78
CA LEU A 81 -21.91 9.57 3.54
C LEU A 81 -22.88 9.96 4.67
N ARG A 82 -22.44 9.97 5.93
CA ARG A 82 -23.26 10.41 7.08
C ARG A 82 -23.70 11.87 6.96
N TYR A 83 -22.88 12.71 6.34
CA TYR A 83 -23.15 14.13 6.15
C TYR A 83 -23.92 14.38 4.85
N PHE A 84 -23.56 13.72 3.75
CA PHE A 84 -24.33 13.79 2.51
C PHE A 84 -25.80 13.37 2.69
N ALA A 85 -26.08 12.38 3.55
CA ALA A 85 -27.44 11.97 3.87
C ALA A 85 -28.32 13.08 4.48
N LYS A 86 -27.71 14.16 4.98
CA LYS A 86 -28.39 15.30 5.61
C LYS A 86 -28.42 16.53 4.72
N LEU A 87 -27.72 16.50 3.59
CA LEU A 87 -27.55 17.64 2.71
C LEU A 87 -28.45 17.54 1.47
N PRO A 88 -28.81 18.67 0.85
CA PRO A 88 -29.56 18.66 -0.40
C PRO A 88 -28.86 17.86 -1.50
N ALA A 89 -29.65 17.27 -2.41
CA ALA A 89 -29.10 16.65 -3.60
C ALA A 89 -28.28 17.65 -4.42
N GLY A 90 -27.10 17.23 -4.90
CA GLY A 90 -26.15 18.10 -5.60
C GLY A 90 -25.12 18.79 -4.71
N SER A 91 -25.16 18.58 -3.40
CA SER A 91 -24.11 19.03 -2.49
C SER A 91 -22.77 18.36 -2.81
N VAL A 92 -21.67 19.06 -2.52
CA VAL A 92 -20.30 18.60 -2.74
C VAL A 92 -19.61 18.23 -1.43
N VAL A 93 -18.40 17.65 -1.52
CA VAL A 93 -17.61 17.26 -0.34
C VAL A 93 -17.34 18.44 0.58
N GLY A 94 -17.11 19.64 0.02
CA GLY A 94 -16.95 20.87 0.80
C GLY A 94 -18.15 21.15 1.72
N ASP A 95 -19.38 21.00 1.22
CA ASP A 95 -20.60 21.21 2.02
C ASP A 95 -20.69 20.18 3.16
N ALA A 96 -20.32 18.92 2.87
CA ALA A 96 -20.29 17.86 3.88
C ALA A 96 -19.26 18.14 4.98
N VAL A 97 -18.09 18.65 4.58
CA VAL A 97 -16.96 19.00 5.44
C VAL A 97 -17.25 20.23 6.30
N ASP A 98 -17.97 21.22 5.77
CA ASP A 98 -18.40 22.42 6.52
C ASP A 98 -19.53 22.10 7.51
N ALA A 99 -20.33 21.08 7.23
CA ALA A 99 -21.36 20.60 8.14
C ALA A 99 -20.82 19.73 9.30
N MET A 100 -19.54 19.36 9.27
CA MET A 100 -18.95 18.47 10.28
C MET A 100 -18.84 19.10 11.65
N SER A 101 -19.02 18.28 12.69
CA SER A 101 -18.60 18.65 14.04
C SER A 101 -17.08 18.84 14.09
N GLY A 102 -16.57 19.60 15.07
CA GLY A 102 -15.11 19.78 15.22
C GLY A 102 -14.35 18.45 15.41
N HIS A 103 -14.98 17.47 16.05
CA HIS A 103 -14.42 16.12 16.19
C HIS A 103 -14.38 15.37 14.85
N ASP A 104 -15.50 15.37 14.13
CA ASP A 104 -15.58 14.72 12.82
C ASP A 104 -14.68 15.39 11.78
N ARG A 105 -14.48 16.71 11.88
CA ARG A 105 -13.55 17.46 11.03
C ARG A 105 -12.10 17.04 11.30
N ALA A 106 -11.71 16.91 12.57
CA ALA A 106 -10.38 16.43 12.93
C ALA A 106 -10.13 15.00 12.45
N GLU A 107 -11.14 14.13 12.53
CA GLU A 107 -11.05 12.76 12.00
C GLU A 107 -11.02 12.75 10.46
N PHE A 108 -11.78 13.63 9.80
CA PHE A 108 -11.69 13.83 8.35
C PHE A 108 -10.27 14.21 7.92
N ASP A 109 -9.66 15.22 8.56
CA ASP A 109 -8.31 15.68 8.21
C ASP A 109 -7.26 14.57 8.43
N ARG A 110 -7.41 13.79 9.51
CA ARG A 110 -6.55 12.63 9.79
C ARG A 110 -6.69 11.54 8.72
N LEU A 111 -7.91 11.14 8.41
CA LEU A 111 -8.18 10.10 7.39
C LEU A 111 -7.75 10.56 6.00
N TYR A 112 -8.01 11.83 5.66
CA TYR A 112 -7.56 12.44 4.42
C TYR A 112 -6.03 12.45 4.31
N GLY A 113 -5.32 12.73 5.40
CA GLY A 113 -3.85 12.65 5.43
C GLY A 113 -3.31 11.24 5.17
N ILE A 114 -3.97 10.20 5.69
CA ILE A 114 -3.57 8.80 5.45
C ILE A 114 -3.83 8.40 4.00
N VAL A 115 -4.97 8.82 3.44
CA VAL A 115 -5.39 8.46 2.08
C VAL A 115 -4.66 9.28 1.01
N GLY A 116 -4.41 10.56 1.26
CA GLY A 116 -3.75 11.49 0.33
C GLY A 116 -2.26 11.23 0.12
N ASP A 117 -1.62 10.50 1.04
CA ASP A 117 -0.24 9.99 0.87
C ASP A 117 -0.19 8.76 -0.05
N SER A 118 -1.36 8.24 -0.44
CA SER A 118 -1.50 7.20 -1.46
C SER A 118 -1.89 7.85 -2.78
N ASP A 119 -1.15 7.57 -3.85
CA ASP A 119 -1.32 8.05 -5.24
C ASP A 119 -2.72 7.82 -5.87
N TRP A 120 -3.69 7.32 -5.09
CA TRP A 120 -5.01 6.87 -5.52
C TRP A 120 -6.07 7.99 -5.55
N LEU A 121 -5.90 9.06 -4.77
CA LEU A 121 -6.94 10.08 -4.62
C LEU A 121 -6.64 11.35 -5.43
N PHE A 122 -6.81 11.27 -6.76
CA PHE A 122 -6.97 12.47 -7.58
C PHE A 122 -8.31 13.14 -7.23
N ILE A 123 -8.33 14.02 -6.23
CA ILE A 123 -9.39 15.00 -6.05
C ILE A 123 -8.82 16.34 -6.51
N PRO A 124 -9.36 16.94 -7.60
CA PRO A 124 -8.89 18.24 -8.04
C PRO A 124 -9.14 19.26 -6.92
N SER A 125 -8.06 19.80 -6.37
CA SER A 125 -8.11 20.97 -5.48
C SER A 125 -8.70 22.13 -6.28
N LYS A 126 -9.68 22.81 -5.71
CA LYS A 126 -10.21 24.05 -6.29
C LYS A 126 -9.21 25.16 -5.99
N ASP A 127 -8.54 25.66 -7.04
CA ASP A 127 -7.97 27.02 -7.06
C ASP A 127 -9.07 28.08 -6.80
#